data_AF-A0A4Z2IK75-F1
#
_entry.id   AF-A0A4Z2IK75-F1
#
_cell.length_a   1.000
_cell.length_b   1.000
_cell.length_c   1.000
_cell.angle_alpha   90.00
_cell.angle_beta   90.00
_cell.angle_gamma   90.00
#
_symmetry.space_group_name_H-M   'P 1'
#
loop_
_entity.id
_entity.type
_entity.pdbx_description
1 polymer ?
#
loop_
_entity_poly.entity_id
_entity_poly.type
_entity_poly.pdbx_seq_one_letter_code
_entity_poly.pdbx_strand_id
1 'polypeptide(L)'
;MYREVLRSSEEHKGRLKTDSLQRLHATHNLIELLSAKHPGIPPTLRDDRLSEETEQLRQHYMTKYDSEVADAHQALQPVLQNLKELKRKVNLNAPWWLDVVEKASRSANDDDLVSRIKNELTSSYKQPANKLTMADKFRDARGLQLLLTTQMQDLLKSQKTVRDAVKSLEGPASTKVIDEVTICHLRPMRLPLNNCVFCKADVLFIDYESKLFSHTVKGQTAIFEDMIEDEEGLMDDRLPTTSRGLWAASETERSLKAVLSFAKVKRMDPALLEEGNTFMELFDNWKKEYKVLHEYWMVLRNHVSAIDELGMATERLRVRLPDEPKPKLLHIIEPHEVEQNRVKLLNDQAVAKSQLQKKLGQFLYLTNLEKSQDKSTGGLNPEPCPICARPLGQEWAVLICGHCFCNECIAIIVEQYSVGSRRRAIQCAICRQTTAHGEISYVFTTQSSSQDQDVPVKGSHSTKVEAVVRTLKKIQVADPGAKCLVFSTWLSVLDIIAKALFDNNMEFSQINGIHKPTFVHKFLIKSTIEERMQAMLKTADKSITSTTMKHSEAAVLTVADLADLFTEDAEHLE
;
A
#
# COMPACT_ATOMS: atom_id res chain seq x y z
N MET A 1 31.00 -18.33 4.84
CA MET A 1 29.92 -17.34 4.65
C MET A 1 28.62 -17.76 5.33
N TYR A 2 28.04 -18.94 5.08
CA TYR A 2 26.77 -19.33 5.72
C TYR A 2 26.78 -19.27 7.26
N ARG A 3 27.86 -19.73 7.91
CA ARG A 3 28.04 -19.56 9.36
C ARG A 3 28.00 -18.10 9.83
N GLU A 4 28.48 -17.16 9.01
CA GLU A 4 28.44 -15.74 9.32
C GLU A 4 27.01 -15.19 9.26
N VAL A 5 26.22 -15.62 8.27
CA VAL A 5 24.79 -15.27 8.16
C VAL A 5 24.04 -15.76 9.41
N LEU A 6 24.24 -17.02 9.80
CA LEU A 6 23.60 -17.61 10.97
C LEU A 6 24.06 -16.98 12.29
N ARG A 7 25.31 -16.52 12.37
CA ARG A 7 25.83 -15.77 13.53
C ARG A 7 25.22 -14.38 13.61
N SER A 8 25.22 -13.63 12.50
CA SER A 8 24.70 -12.27 12.44
C SER A 8 23.20 -12.24 12.74
N SER A 9 22.43 -13.19 12.21
CA SER A 9 21.00 -13.32 12.51
C SER A 9 20.75 -13.57 14.01
N GLU A 10 21.54 -14.43 14.64
CA GLU A 10 21.43 -14.74 16.07
C GLU A 10 21.82 -13.55 16.96
N GLU A 11 22.89 -12.82 16.59
CA GLU A 11 23.35 -11.62 17.29
C GLU A 11 22.28 -10.51 17.31
N HIS A 12 21.53 -10.37 16.21
CA HIS A 12 20.58 -9.28 16.03
C HIS A 12 19.12 -9.67 16.31
N LYS A 13 18.83 -10.92 16.69
CA LYS A 13 17.46 -11.45 16.86
C LYS A 13 16.55 -10.64 17.79
N GLY A 14 17.13 -9.97 18.80
CA GLY A 14 16.39 -9.15 19.76
C GLY A 14 16.08 -7.74 19.26
N ARG A 15 16.71 -7.31 18.16
CA ARG A 15 16.59 -5.93 17.61
C ARG A 15 15.92 -5.90 16.25
N LEU A 16 16.09 -6.94 15.43
CA LEU A 16 15.51 -7.04 14.11
C LEU A 16 15.09 -8.49 13.81
N LYS A 17 14.10 -8.62 12.94
CA LYS A 17 13.70 -9.91 12.36
C LYS A 17 14.53 -10.15 11.11
N THR A 18 15.13 -11.33 11.01
CA THR A 18 15.75 -11.83 9.78
C THR A 18 14.74 -12.69 9.04
N ASP A 19 14.69 -12.56 7.72
CA ASP A 19 13.85 -13.41 6.87
C ASP A 19 14.17 -14.89 7.10
N SER A 20 13.13 -15.68 7.34
CA SER A 20 13.24 -17.12 7.60
C SER A 20 13.76 -17.86 6.37
N LEU A 21 13.44 -17.41 5.15
CA LEU A 21 13.92 -18.01 3.91
C LEU A 21 15.42 -17.79 3.72
N GLN A 22 15.94 -16.61 4.07
CA GLN A 22 17.39 -16.34 4.05
C GLN A 22 18.15 -17.20 5.08
N ARG A 23 17.56 -17.40 6.26
CA ARG A 23 18.12 -18.32 7.27
C ARG A 23 18.07 -19.76 6.77
N LEU A 24 16.96 -20.19 6.19
CA LEU A 24 16.78 -21.52 5.62
C LEU A 24 17.81 -21.78 4.52
N HIS A 25 18.00 -20.83 3.60
CA HIS A 25 19.03 -20.88 2.56
C HIS A 25 20.42 -21.16 3.15
N ALA A 26 20.81 -20.38 4.18
CA ALA A 26 22.12 -20.53 4.79
C ALA A 26 22.28 -21.85 5.54
N THR A 27 21.28 -22.29 6.29
CA THR A 27 21.32 -23.53 7.06
C THR A 27 21.34 -24.75 6.13
N HIS A 28 20.43 -24.80 5.14
CA HIS A 28 20.31 -25.91 4.21
C HIS A 28 21.59 -26.10 3.38
N ASN A 29 22.10 -25.03 2.77
CA ASN A 29 23.30 -25.11 1.95
C ASN A 29 24.58 -25.37 2.77
N LEU A 30 24.60 -25.00 4.06
CA LEU A 30 25.68 -25.38 4.95
C LEU A 30 25.66 -26.89 5.25
N ILE A 31 24.48 -27.48 5.48
CA ILE A 31 24.32 -28.93 5.68
C ILE A 31 24.84 -29.68 4.45
N GLU A 32 24.43 -29.31 3.24
CA GLU A 32 24.90 -29.97 2.01
C GLU A 32 26.42 -29.99 1.90
N LEU A 33 27.08 -28.85 2.20
CA LEU A 33 28.53 -28.74 2.16
C LEU A 33 29.23 -29.61 3.22
N LEU A 34 28.66 -29.70 4.43
CA LEU A 34 29.18 -30.54 5.52
C LEU A 34 29.01 -32.03 5.20
N SER A 35 27.86 -32.42 4.64
CA SER A 35 27.59 -33.79 4.19
C SER A 35 28.51 -34.21 3.04
N ALA A 36 28.86 -33.29 2.14
CA ALA A 36 29.81 -33.53 1.05
C ALA A 36 31.28 -33.67 1.49
N LYS A 37 31.62 -33.33 2.75
CA LYS A 37 32.95 -33.46 3.35
C LYS A 37 34.08 -32.80 2.54
N HIS A 38 33.84 -31.60 2.01
CA HIS A 38 34.87 -30.86 1.27
C HIS A 38 36.09 -30.51 2.15
N PRO A 39 37.32 -30.59 1.61
CA PRO A 39 38.52 -30.17 2.33
C PRO A 39 38.45 -28.66 2.63
N GLY A 40 38.74 -28.28 3.87
CA GLY A 40 38.77 -26.86 4.29
C GLY A 40 37.51 -26.36 5.02
N ILE A 41 36.52 -27.22 5.28
CA ILE A 41 35.36 -26.88 6.13
C ILE A 41 35.55 -27.55 7.50
N PRO A 42 36.08 -26.84 8.51
CA PRO A 42 36.26 -27.42 9.84
C PRO A 42 34.89 -27.64 10.51
N PRO A 43 34.68 -28.77 11.23
CA PRO A 43 33.45 -28.99 11.99
C PRO A 43 33.33 -28.01 13.17
N THR A 44 32.11 -27.72 13.58
CA THR A 44 31.80 -26.91 14.77
C THR A 44 30.72 -27.55 15.63
N LEU A 45 30.68 -27.23 16.92
CA LEU A 45 29.69 -27.74 17.89
C LEU A 45 28.23 -27.41 17.52
N ARG A 46 28.00 -26.46 16.61
CA ARG A 46 26.65 -26.08 16.16
C ARG A 46 26.17 -26.94 14.99
N ASP A 47 27.07 -27.65 14.30
CA ASP A 47 26.75 -28.36 13.07
C ASP A 47 25.66 -29.44 13.29
N ASP A 48 25.61 -30.06 14.48
CA ASP A 48 24.63 -31.09 14.84
C ASP A 48 23.19 -30.55 14.93
N ARG A 49 22.99 -29.25 15.19
CA ARG A 49 21.67 -28.63 15.34
C ARG A 49 21.08 -28.13 14.02
N LEU A 50 21.88 -28.08 12.96
CA LEU A 50 21.47 -27.47 11.69
C LEU A 50 20.26 -28.20 11.06
N SER A 51 20.21 -29.53 11.18
CA SER A 51 19.10 -30.32 10.62
C SER A 51 17.77 -29.99 11.31
N GLU A 52 17.78 -29.85 12.64
CA GLU A 52 16.60 -29.49 13.41
C GLU A 52 16.20 -28.03 13.14
N GLU A 53 17.16 -27.09 13.14
CA GLU A 53 16.92 -25.69 12.80
C GLU A 53 16.30 -25.52 11.41
N THR A 54 16.74 -26.33 10.44
CA THR A 54 16.21 -26.33 9.06
C THR A 54 14.75 -26.74 9.03
N GLU A 55 14.38 -27.82 9.72
CA GLU A 55 13.00 -28.29 9.75
C GLU A 55 12.09 -27.32 10.49
N GLN A 56 12.56 -26.76 11.61
CA GLN A 56 11.84 -25.72 12.34
C GLN A 56 11.59 -24.47 11.47
N LEU A 57 12.56 -24.05 10.65
CA LEU A 57 12.39 -22.91 9.74
C LEU A 57 11.37 -23.20 8.62
N ARG A 58 11.38 -24.41 8.06
CA ARG A 58 10.37 -24.83 7.06
C ARG A 58 8.98 -24.85 7.68
N GLN A 59 8.83 -25.51 8.83
CA GLN A 59 7.56 -25.58 9.53
C GLN A 59 7.06 -24.19 9.90
N HIS A 60 7.92 -23.32 10.45
CA HIS A 60 7.54 -21.96 10.82
C HIS A 60 7.03 -21.13 9.63
N TYR A 61 7.64 -21.28 8.46
CA TYR A 61 7.19 -20.63 7.23
C TYR A 61 5.82 -21.15 6.78
N MET A 62 5.64 -22.48 6.78
CA MET A 62 4.40 -23.12 6.34
C MET A 62 3.23 -22.93 7.30
N THR A 63 3.47 -22.77 8.61
CA THR A 63 2.40 -22.62 9.61
C THR A 63 1.39 -21.53 9.24
N LYS A 64 1.84 -20.41 8.67
CA LYS A 64 0.93 -19.35 8.20
C LYS A 64 -0.02 -19.89 7.14
N TYR A 65 0.51 -20.48 6.08
CA TYR A 65 -0.28 -20.99 4.96
C TYR A 65 -1.14 -22.20 5.37
N ASP A 66 -0.63 -23.08 6.23
CA ASP A 66 -1.40 -24.21 6.78
C ASP A 66 -2.60 -23.71 7.60
N SER A 67 -2.41 -22.65 8.41
CA SER A 67 -3.51 -22.03 9.17
C SER A 67 -4.54 -21.36 8.27
N GLU A 68 -4.12 -20.64 7.23
CA GLU A 68 -5.04 -20.02 6.26
C GLU A 68 -5.88 -21.09 5.55
N VAL A 69 -5.28 -22.23 5.15
CA VAL A 69 -6.00 -23.35 4.50
C VAL A 69 -7.04 -23.92 5.47
N ALA A 70 -6.65 -24.14 6.73
CA ALA A 70 -7.55 -24.68 7.76
C ALA A 70 -8.72 -23.73 8.06
N ASP A 71 -8.46 -22.43 8.20
CA ASP A 71 -9.46 -21.41 8.47
C ASP A 71 -10.46 -21.29 7.30
N ALA A 72 -9.98 -21.27 6.06
CA ALA A 72 -10.82 -21.23 4.87
C ALA A 72 -11.69 -22.50 4.73
N HIS A 73 -11.11 -23.68 5.02
CA HIS A 73 -11.87 -24.94 5.04
C HIS A 73 -12.94 -24.94 6.15
N GLN A 74 -12.63 -24.40 7.33
CA GLN A 74 -13.59 -24.27 8.45
C GLN A 74 -14.72 -23.28 8.11
N ALA A 75 -14.40 -22.16 7.46
CA ALA A 75 -15.39 -21.16 7.04
C ALA A 75 -16.40 -21.71 6.02
N LEU A 76 -16.02 -22.73 5.25
CA LEU A 76 -16.89 -23.38 4.26
C LEU A 76 -17.97 -24.27 4.92
N GLN A 77 -17.68 -24.90 6.06
CA GLN A 77 -18.57 -25.92 6.65
C GLN A 77 -19.97 -25.40 7.02
N PRO A 78 -20.14 -24.25 7.69
CA PRO A 78 -21.47 -23.73 8.03
C PRO A 78 -22.32 -23.42 6.80
N VAL A 79 -21.70 -22.94 5.72
CA VAL A 79 -22.39 -22.61 4.47
C VAL A 79 -22.88 -23.90 3.79
N LEU A 80 -22.04 -24.93 3.73
CA LEU A 80 -22.43 -26.24 3.18
C LEU A 80 -23.55 -26.90 3.98
N GLN A 81 -23.51 -26.79 5.31
CA GLN A 81 -24.57 -27.30 6.17
C GLN A 81 -25.90 -26.57 5.92
N ASN A 82 -25.89 -25.24 5.90
CA ASN A 82 -27.09 -24.45 5.62
C ASN A 82 -27.68 -24.77 4.24
N LEU A 83 -26.82 -24.93 3.22
CA LEU A 83 -27.25 -25.34 1.89
C LEU A 83 -27.90 -26.72 1.87
N LYS A 84 -27.40 -27.67 2.66
CA LYS A 84 -27.99 -29.01 2.78
C LYS A 84 -29.39 -28.96 3.42
N GLU A 85 -29.58 -28.10 4.41
CA GLU A 85 -30.86 -27.89 5.08
C GLU A 85 -31.88 -27.20 4.16
N LEU A 86 -31.49 -26.14 3.47
CA LEU A 86 -32.36 -25.43 2.51
C LEU A 86 -32.73 -26.32 1.32
N LYS A 87 -31.80 -27.12 0.79
CA LYS A 87 -32.08 -28.08 -0.30
C LYS A 87 -33.11 -29.16 0.08
N ARG A 88 -33.28 -29.47 1.37
CA ARG A 88 -34.31 -30.42 1.84
C ARG A 88 -35.72 -29.81 1.88
N LYS A 89 -35.81 -28.49 1.96
CA LYS A 89 -37.08 -27.75 2.07
C LYS A 89 -37.65 -27.33 0.70
N VAL A 90 -36.92 -27.55 -0.38
CA VAL A 90 -37.24 -27.06 -1.73
C VAL A 90 -37.28 -28.24 -2.70
N ASN A 91 -38.30 -28.30 -3.55
CA ASN A 91 -38.38 -29.32 -4.60
C ASN A 91 -37.65 -28.85 -5.87
N LEU A 92 -36.45 -29.40 -6.11
CA LEU A 92 -35.67 -29.07 -7.30
C LEU A 92 -36.16 -29.79 -8.57
N ASN A 93 -36.97 -30.85 -8.44
CA ASN A 93 -37.47 -31.64 -9.58
C ASN A 93 -38.77 -31.05 -10.15
N ALA A 94 -39.61 -30.47 -9.28
CA ALA A 94 -40.80 -29.71 -9.66
C ALA A 94 -40.74 -28.33 -8.98
N PRO A 95 -39.94 -27.40 -9.52
CA PRO A 95 -39.71 -26.12 -8.86
C PRO A 95 -40.94 -25.20 -8.91
N TRP A 96 -41.17 -24.50 -7.80
CA TRP A 96 -42.31 -23.59 -7.56
C TRP A 96 -42.63 -22.62 -8.71
N TRP A 97 -41.63 -22.12 -9.43
CA TRP A 97 -41.83 -21.12 -10.49
C TRP A 97 -42.49 -21.73 -11.74
N LEU A 98 -42.36 -23.05 -11.98
CA LEU A 98 -43.08 -23.74 -13.04
C LEU A 98 -44.59 -23.74 -12.76
N ASP A 99 -44.97 -24.06 -11.52
CA ASP A 99 -46.36 -24.06 -11.09
C ASP A 99 -46.96 -22.65 -11.15
N VAL A 100 -46.18 -21.61 -10.83
CA VAL A 100 -46.62 -20.21 -10.98
C VAL A 100 -46.88 -19.87 -12.44
N VAL A 101 -45.98 -20.23 -13.35
CA VAL A 101 -46.12 -19.95 -14.79
C VAL A 101 -47.31 -20.72 -15.38
N GLU A 102 -47.49 -21.99 -14.98
CA GLU A 102 -48.62 -22.80 -15.41
C GLU A 102 -49.96 -22.23 -14.89
N LYS A 103 -50.03 -21.85 -13.61
CA LYS A 103 -51.21 -21.19 -13.03
C LYS A 103 -51.51 -19.85 -13.72
N ALA A 104 -50.48 -19.06 -14.04
CA ALA A 104 -50.64 -17.81 -14.79
C ALA A 104 -51.24 -18.05 -16.18
N SER A 105 -50.77 -19.09 -16.88
CA SER A 105 -51.28 -19.50 -18.20
C SER A 105 -52.72 -19.97 -18.13
N ARG A 106 -53.09 -20.77 -17.12
CA ARG A 106 -54.48 -21.23 -16.91
C ARG A 106 -55.44 -20.09 -16.59
N SER A 107 -54.95 -19.02 -15.97
CA SER A 107 -55.75 -17.84 -15.61
C SER A 107 -55.67 -16.70 -16.64
N ALA A 108 -55.10 -16.92 -17.84
CA ALA A 108 -54.90 -15.91 -18.88
C ALA A 108 -54.21 -14.62 -18.38
N ASN A 109 -53.25 -14.77 -17.45
CA ASN A 109 -52.40 -13.69 -16.91
C ASN A 109 -50.92 -13.89 -17.30
N ASP A 110 -50.64 -14.73 -18.29
CA ASP A 110 -49.30 -15.03 -18.79
C ASP A 110 -48.63 -13.82 -19.45
N ASP A 111 -49.37 -13.02 -20.21
CA ASP A 111 -48.86 -11.78 -20.81
C ASP A 111 -48.45 -10.74 -19.75
N ASP A 112 -49.23 -10.62 -18.67
CA ASP A 112 -48.93 -9.75 -17.50
C ASP A 112 -47.63 -10.21 -16.81
N LEU A 113 -47.47 -11.52 -16.58
CA LEU A 113 -46.25 -12.10 -16.01
C LEU A 113 -45.02 -11.85 -16.91
N VAL A 114 -45.14 -12.12 -18.21
CA VAL A 114 -44.06 -11.93 -19.19
C VAL A 114 -43.67 -10.45 -19.28
N SER A 115 -44.63 -9.54 -19.38
CA SER A 115 -44.39 -8.09 -19.40
C SER A 115 -43.67 -7.62 -18.14
N ARG A 116 -44.11 -8.10 -16.96
CA ARG A 116 -43.49 -7.74 -15.69
C ARG A 116 -42.02 -8.18 -15.59
N ILE A 117 -41.71 -9.39 -16.05
CA ILE A 117 -40.33 -9.90 -16.06
C ILE A 117 -39.48 -9.14 -17.07
N LYS A 118 -40.02 -8.85 -18.27
CA LYS A 118 -39.31 -8.03 -19.27
C LYS A 118 -38.99 -6.64 -18.73
N ASN A 119 -39.96 -5.97 -18.12
CA ASN A 119 -39.77 -4.66 -17.50
C ASN A 119 -38.72 -4.69 -16.39
N GLU A 120 -38.72 -5.75 -15.56
CA GLU A 120 -37.67 -5.95 -14.56
C GLU A 120 -36.31 -6.10 -15.25
N LEU A 121 -36.16 -6.98 -16.23
CA LEU A 121 -34.87 -7.20 -16.91
C LEU A 121 -34.34 -5.93 -17.59
N THR A 122 -35.20 -5.12 -18.21
CA THR A 122 -34.83 -3.89 -18.93
C THR A 122 -34.64 -2.66 -18.04
N SER A 123 -35.04 -2.68 -16.76
CA SER A 123 -34.93 -1.52 -15.86
C SER A 123 -33.50 -1.14 -15.46
N SER A 124 -32.48 -1.88 -15.92
CA SER A 124 -31.07 -1.61 -15.62
C SER A 124 -30.50 -0.52 -16.56
N TYR A 125 -30.54 0.73 -16.09
CA TYR A 125 -30.16 1.98 -16.81
C TYR A 125 -28.70 2.12 -17.29
N LYS A 126 -27.87 1.06 -17.28
CA LYS A 126 -26.45 1.12 -17.68
C LYS A 126 -25.98 -0.06 -18.55
N GLN A 127 -26.85 -0.61 -19.40
CA GLN A 127 -26.41 -1.63 -20.36
C GLN A 127 -25.80 -0.96 -21.61
N PRO A 128 -24.60 -1.37 -22.06
CA PRO A 128 -24.06 -0.94 -23.35
C PRO A 128 -24.95 -1.45 -24.49
N ALA A 129 -25.16 -0.63 -25.51
CA ALA A 129 -26.16 -0.78 -26.58
C ALA A 129 -26.12 -2.09 -27.41
N ASN A 130 -25.16 -3.00 -27.17
CA ASN A 130 -24.90 -4.19 -27.98
C ASN A 130 -25.00 -5.54 -27.23
N LYS A 131 -25.50 -5.59 -25.98
CA LYS A 131 -25.70 -6.87 -25.26
C LYS A 131 -27.17 -7.31 -25.33
N LEU A 132 -27.42 -8.44 -25.99
CA LEU A 132 -28.73 -9.12 -25.94
C LEU A 132 -29.03 -9.52 -24.49
N THR A 133 -30.14 -9.06 -23.96
CA THR A 133 -30.60 -9.38 -22.61
C THR A 133 -31.36 -10.70 -22.59
N MET A 134 -31.55 -11.32 -21.43
CA MET A 134 -32.45 -12.46 -21.31
C MET A 134 -33.88 -12.13 -21.80
N ALA A 135 -34.31 -10.87 -21.71
CA ALA A 135 -35.63 -10.43 -22.15
C ALA A 135 -35.87 -10.63 -23.66
N ASP A 136 -34.81 -10.61 -24.46
CA ASP A 136 -34.86 -10.78 -25.92
C ASP A 136 -34.96 -12.26 -26.33
N LYS A 137 -34.67 -13.19 -25.40
CA LYS A 137 -34.56 -14.63 -25.68
C LYS A 137 -35.89 -15.40 -25.52
N PHE A 138 -36.95 -14.76 -25.01
CA PHE A 138 -38.26 -15.38 -24.87
C PHE A 138 -39.40 -14.45 -25.31
N ARG A 139 -40.44 -15.03 -25.92
CA ARG A 139 -41.61 -14.30 -26.42
C ARG A 139 -42.81 -14.43 -25.50
N ASP A 140 -43.06 -15.63 -25.01
CA ASP A 140 -44.23 -16.07 -24.26
C ASP A 140 -43.84 -16.80 -22.96
N ALA A 141 -44.84 -17.14 -22.14
CA ALA A 141 -44.65 -17.86 -20.88
C ALA A 141 -43.97 -19.23 -21.07
N ARG A 142 -44.24 -19.90 -22.20
CA ARG A 142 -43.64 -21.20 -22.53
C ARG A 142 -42.14 -21.08 -22.87
N GLY A 143 -41.76 -20.04 -23.63
CA GLY A 143 -40.37 -19.70 -23.86
C GLY A 143 -39.62 -19.31 -22.59
N LEU A 144 -40.26 -18.55 -21.69
CA LEU A 144 -39.72 -18.22 -20.38
C LEU A 144 -39.47 -19.47 -19.54
N GLN A 145 -40.44 -20.39 -19.52
CA GLN A 145 -40.33 -21.67 -18.81
C GLN A 145 -39.11 -22.48 -19.29
N LEU A 146 -38.95 -22.65 -20.60
CA LEU A 146 -37.82 -23.36 -21.17
C LEU A 146 -36.50 -22.68 -20.81
N LEU A 147 -36.43 -21.36 -20.98
CA LEU A 147 -35.22 -20.57 -20.73
C LEU A 147 -34.77 -20.63 -19.27
N LEU A 148 -35.70 -20.45 -18.31
CA LEU A 148 -35.40 -20.55 -16.88
C LEU A 148 -34.99 -21.98 -16.50
N THR A 149 -35.62 -22.99 -17.08
CA THR A 149 -35.23 -24.40 -16.86
C THR A 149 -33.78 -24.61 -17.28
N THR A 150 -33.41 -24.20 -18.49
CA THR A 150 -32.05 -24.35 -19.03
C THR A 150 -31.04 -23.58 -18.20
N GLN A 151 -31.30 -22.30 -17.88
CA GLN A 151 -30.39 -21.49 -17.07
C GLN A 151 -30.18 -22.07 -15.67
N MET A 152 -31.23 -22.61 -15.04
CA MET A 152 -31.14 -23.23 -13.72
C MET A 152 -30.33 -24.53 -13.76
N GLN A 153 -30.54 -25.37 -14.79
CA GLN A 153 -29.76 -26.59 -14.99
C GLN A 153 -28.27 -26.28 -15.21
N ASP A 154 -27.98 -25.28 -16.04
CA ASP A 154 -26.61 -24.84 -16.30
C ASP A 154 -25.93 -24.28 -15.04
N LEU A 155 -26.65 -23.49 -14.24
CA LEU A 155 -26.16 -22.95 -12.96
C LEU A 155 -25.82 -24.07 -11.97
N LEU A 156 -26.71 -25.04 -11.80
CA LEU A 156 -26.50 -26.18 -10.90
C LEU A 156 -25.35 -27.08 -11.38
N LYS A 157 -25.22 -27.25 -12.70
CA LYS A 157 -24.10 -27.98 -13.31
C LYS A 157 -22.78 -27.26 -13.04
N SER A 158 -22.69 -25.95 -13.30
CA SER A 158 -21.47 -25.17 -13.02
C SER A 158 -21.12 -25.16 -11.54
N GLN A 159 -22.12 -25.04 -10.65
CA GLN A 159 -21.91 -25.14 -9.19
C GLN A 159 -21.27 -26.49 -8.82
N LYS A 160 -21.80 -27.59 -9.34
CA LYS A 160 -21.26 -28.92 -9.07
C LYS A 160 -19.82 -29.06 -9.59
N THR A 161 -19.57 -28.62 -10.82
CA THR A 161 -18.24 -28.70 -11.43
C THR A 161 -17.19 -27.89 -10.66
N VAL A 162 -17.53 -26.69 -10.16
CA VAL A 162 -16.63 -25.89 -9.31
C VAL A 162 -16.35 -26.59 -7.98
N ARG A 163 -17.39 -27.13 -7.31
CA ARG A 163 -17.19 -27.88 -6.05
C ARG A 163 -16.29 -29.10 -6.24
N ASP A 164 -16.51 -29.87 -7.30
CA ASP A 164 -15.71 -31.05 -7.61
C ASP A 164 -14.26 -30.65 -7.95
N ALA A 165 -14.06 -29.54 -8.65
CA ALA A 165 -12.74 -28.99 -8.94
C ALA A 165 -11.98 -28.58 -7.68
N VAL A 166 -12.60 -27.79 -6.79
CA VAL A 166 -11.99 -27.39 -5.50
C VAL A 166 -11.66 -28.61 -4.66
N LYS A 167 -12.59 -29.58 -4.57
CA LYS A 167 -12.37 -30.84 -3.83
C LYS A 167 -11.18 -31.64 -4.37
N SER A 168 -10.94 -31.60 -5.68
CA SER A 168 -9.78 -32.28 -6.29
C SER A 168 -8.43 -31.60 -5.99
N LEU A 169 -8.46 -30.34 -5.54
CA LEU A 169 -7.28 -29.57 -5.14
C LEU A 169 -6.98 -29.70 -3.64
N GLU A 170 -7.83 -30.37 -2.87
CA GLU A 170 -7.63 -30.55 -1.43
C GLU A 170 -6.52 -31.57 -1.13
N GLY A 171 -5.83 -31.34 -0.03
CA GLY A 171 -4.75 -32.20 0.45
C GLY A 171 -3.36 -31.75 -0.01
N PRO A 172 -2.31 -32.46 0.42
CA PRO A 172 -0.94 -32.11 0.07
C PRO A 172 -0.74 -32.23 -1.45
N ALA A 173 -0.30 -31.14 -2.07
CA ALA A 173 -0.02 -31.11 -3.50
C ALA A 173 1.10 -32.11 -3.85
N SER A 174 0.85 -32.95 -4.84
CA SER A 174 1.90 -33.83 -5.37
C SER A 174 2.99 -33.02 -6.07
N THR A 175 4.22 -33.55 -6.10
CA THR A 175 5.36 -32.91 -6.80
C THR A 175 5.03 -32.55 -8.26
N LYS A 176 4.30 -33.43 -8.96
CA LYS A 176 3.84 -33.17 -10.34
C LYS A 176 2.94 -31.94 -10.47
N VAL A 177 2.07 -31.71 -9.48
CA VAL A 177 1.17 -30.55 -9.47
C VAL A 177 1.96 -29.29 -9.20
N ILE A 178 2.92 -29.35 -8.28
CA ILE A 178 3.83 -28.22 -8.00
C ILE A 178 4.59 -27.85 -9.27
N ASP A 179 5.22 -28.82 -9.94
CA ASP A 179 5.96 -28.59 -11.19
C ASP A 179 5.08 -27.98 -12.30
N GLU A 180 3.84 -28.50 -12.47
CA GLU A 180 2.88 -27.98 -13.43
C GLU A 180 2.52 -26.52 -13.13
N VAL A 181 2.30 -26.18 -11.86
CA VAL A 181 1.96 -24.82 -11.40
C VAL A 181 3.15 -23.88 -11.57
N THR A 182 4.36 -24.34 -11.22
CA THR A 182 5.60 -23.60 -11.35
C THR A 182 5.84 -23.17 -12.80
N ILE A 183 5.75 -24.10 -13.76
CA ILE A 183 5.95 -23.80 -15.18
C ILE A 183 4.79 -22.98 -15.76
N CYS A 184 3.57 -23.16 -15.22
CA CYS A 184 2.37 -22.51 -15.72
C CYS A 184 2.34 -21.02 -15.40
N HIS A 185 2.47 -20.61 -14.14
CA HIS A 185 2.21 -19.23 -13.75
C HIS A 185 3.06 -18.68 -12.59
N LEU A 186 3.87 -19.49 -11.90
CA LEU A 186 4.80 -18.95 -10.90
C LEU A 186 6.11 -18.48 -11.54
N ARG A 187 6.71 -19.33 -12.38
CA ARG A 187 7.97 -19.08 -13.07
C ARG A 187 7.89 -19.46 -14.55
N PRO A 188 6.93 -18.90 -15.32
CA PRO A 188 6.83 -19.17 -16.74
C PRO A 188 8.02 -18.57 -17.49
N MET A 189 8.41 -19.22 -18.58
CA MET A 189 9.60 -18.80 -19.35
C MET A 189 9.36 -17.56 -20.22
N ARG A 190 8.09 -17.25 -20.47
CA ARG A 190 7.64 -16.08 -21.25
C ARG A 190 6.39 -15.50 -20.60
N LEU A 191 5.24 -16.06 -20.95
CA LEU A 191 3.93 -15.65 -20.46
C LEU A 191 3.27 -16.81 -19.70
N PRO A 192 2.39 -16.51 -18.74
CA PRO A 192 1.62 -17.54 -18.05
C PRO A 192 0.86 -18.45 -19.03
N LEU A 193 1.01 -19.77 -18.89
CA LEU A 193 0.35 -20.77 -19.74
C LEU A 193 -1.13 -20.92 -19.40
N ASN A 194 -1.53 -20.55 -18.18
CA ASN A 194 -2.90 -20.63 -17.65
C ASN A 194 -3.58 -22.01 -17.83
N ASN A 195 -2.81 -23.09 -17.73
CA ASN A 195 -3.27 -24.45 -18.03
C ASN A 195 -3.10 -25.44 -16.85
N CYS A 196 -2.56 -25.01 -15.70
CA CYS A 196 -2.46 -25.89 -14.54
C CYS A 196 -3.82 -26.17 -13.90
N VAL A 197 -3.87 -27.14 -12.99
CA VAL A 197 -5.09 -27.52 -12.25
C VAL A 197 -5.80 -26.33 -11.57
N PHE A 198 -5.05 -25.35 -11.05
CA PHE A 198 -5.61 -24.14 -10.43
C PHE A 198 -6.18 -23.16 -11.46
N CYS A 199 -5.48 -22.91 -12.57
CA CYS A 199 -5.97 -22.03 -13.64
C CYS A 199 -7.22 -22.62 -14.32
N LYS A 200 -7.25 -23.94 -14.52
CA LYS A 200 -8.44 -24.65 -15.01
C LYS A 200 -9.62 -24.49 -14.06
N ALA A 201 -9.39 -24.56 -12.75
CA ALA A 201 -10.43 -24.31 -11.75
C ALA A 201 -10.93 -22.86 -11.81
N ASP A 202 -10.06 -21.86 -11.98
CA ASP A 202 -10.49 -20.45 -12.12
C ASP A 202 -11.38 -20.23 -13.36
N VAL A 203 -11.11 -20.90 -14.49
CA VAL A 203 -12.01 -20.87 -15.66
C VAL A 203 -13.41 -21.38 -15.29
N LEU A 204 -13.51 -22.42 -14.46
CA LEU A 204 -14.79 -22.94 -13.97
C LEU A 204 -15.47 -21.95 -13.02
N PHE A 205 -14.70 -21.25 -12.18
CA PHE A 205 -15.22 -20.16 -11.34
C PHE A 205 -15.79 -19.03 -12.18
N ILE A 206 -15.10 -18.60 -13.23
CA ILE A 206 -15.57 -17.55 -14.16
C ILE A 206 -16.87 -17.99 -14.84
N ASP A 207 -16.94 -19.24 -15.30
CA ASP A 207 -18.16 -19.79 -15.91
C ASP A 207 -19.35 -19.80 -14.94
N TYR A 208 -19.12 -20.17 -13.67
CA TYR A 208 -20.15 -20.15 -12.63
C TYR A 208 -20.54 -18.72 -12.22
N GLU A 209 -19.56 -17.82 -12.08
CA GLU A 209 -19.74 -16.40 -11.76
C GLU A 209 -20.68 -15.73 -12.77
N SER A 210 -20.48 -16.02 -14.07
CA SER A 210 -21.29 -15.47 -15.16
C SER A 210 -22.76 -15.85 -15.14
N LYS A 211 -23.11 -16.98 -14.47
CA LYS A 211 -24.49 -17.46 -14.32
C LYS A 211 -25.11 -17.00 -13.00
N LEU A 212 -24.29 -16.88 -11.96
CA LEU A 212 -24.74 -16.52 -10.61
C LEU A 212 -24.92 -15.01 -10.43
N PHE A 213 -24.12 -14.20 -11.13
CA PHE A 213 -24.13 -12.74 -11.03
C PHE A 213 -24.28 -12.06 -12.40
N SER A 214 -24.64 -10.78 -12.40
CA SER A 214 -24.63 -9.94 -13.60
C SER A 214 -23.32 -9.19 -13.73
N HIS A 215 -22.70 -9.24 -14.92
CA HIS A 215 -21.50 -8.49 -15.25
C HIS A 215 -21.84 -7.01 -15.52
N THR A 216 -21.89 -6.18 -14.48
CA THR A 216 -22.07 -4.72 -14.61
C THR A 216 -20.75 -3.96 -14.79
N VAL A 217 -19.61 -4.61 -14.55
CA VAL A 217 -18.29 -4.05 -14.78
C VAL A 217 -17.49 -5.05 -15.61
N LYS A 218 -16.98 -4.62 -16.77
CA LYS A 218 -15.79 -5.25 -17.34
C LYS A 218 -14.66 -4.96 -16.35
N GLY A 219 -14.53 -5.79 -15.32
CA GLY A 219 -13.20 -6.03 -14.79
C GLY A 219 -12.38 -6.44 -15.99
N GLN A 220 -11.19 -5.85 -16.16
CA GLN A 220 -10.21 -6.45 -17.03
C GLN A 220 -10.28 -7.96 -16.77
N THR A 221 -10.42 -8.76 -17.83
CA THR A 221 -9.95 -10.14 -17.78
C THR A 221 -8.68 -10.10 -16.97
N ALA A 222 -8.52 -10.97 -15.97
CA ALA A 222 -7.27 -11.07 -15.24
C ALA A 222 -6.16 -11.45 -16.22
N ILE A 223 -5.70 -10.47 -17.00
CA ILE A 223 -4.35 -10.35 -17.46
C ILE A 223 -3.66 -10.08 -16.14
N PHE A 224 -3.13 -11.14 -15.55
CA PHE A 224 -2.25 -11.09 -14.40
C PHE A 224 -0.92 -10.43 -14.84
N GLU A 225 -1.01 -9.21 -15.37
CA GLU A 225 0.07 -8.24 -15.48
C GLU A 225 -0.03 -7.39 -14.21
N ASP A 226 0.70 -7.80 -13.17
CA ASP A 226 1.90 -7.06 -12.78
C ASP A 226 2.48 -7.60 -11.46
N MET A 227 3.53 -8.42 -11.64
CA MET A 227 4.77 -8.32 -10.88
C MET A 227 5.87 -7.70 -11.77
N ILE A 228 5.50 -6.85 -12.74
CA ILE A 228 6.49 -6.02 -13.43
C ILE A 228 6.86 -4.90 -12.46
N GLU A 229 8.03 -5.04 -11.84
CA GLU A 229 8.71 -3.96 -11.14
C GLU A 229 9.02 -2.86 -12.15
N ASP A 230 8.16 -1.85 -12.25
CA ASP A 230 8.60 -0.55 -12.78
C ASP A 230 9.51 0.10 -11.72
N GLU A 231 10.65 0.62 -12.16
CA GLU A 231 11.81 1.10 -11.38
C GLU A 231 11.54 2.26 -10.38
N GLU A 232 10.28 2.60 -10.07
CA GLU A 232 9.93 3.65 -9.11
C GLU A 232 9.02 3.09 -8.01
N GLY A 233 9.65 2.55 -6.96
CA GLY A 233 9.04 1.88 -5.81
C GLY A 233 7.99 2.68 -5.03
N LEU A 234 6.78 2.78 -5.56
CA LEU A 234 5.55 3.15 -4.88
C LEU A 234 4.53 2.02 -5.02
N MET A 235 4.62 1.05 -4.10
CA MET A 235 3.55 0.07 -3.89
C MET A 235 2.31 0.80 -3.34
N ASP A 236 1.25 0.91 -4.13
CA ASP A 236 -0.07 1.31 -3.62
C ASP A 236 -0.83 0.06 -3.12
N ASP A 237 -0.72 -0.20 -1.81
CA ASP A 237 -1.30 -1.35 -1.08
C ASP A 237 -2.85 -1.39 -1.07
N ARG A 238 -3.56 -0.60 -1.90
CA ARG A 238 -5.01 -0.38 -1.78
C ARG A 238 -5.87 -0.79 -2.98
N LEU A 239 -5.32 -1.38 -4.03
CA LEU A 239 -6.12 -1.84 -5.16
C LEU A 239 -6.40 -3.35 -5.09
N PRO A 240 -7.68 -3.78 -4.97
CA PRO A 240 -8.03 -5.19 -5.08
C PRO A 240 -7.66 -5.71 -6.47
N THR A 241 -6.86 -6.78 -6.53
CA THR A 241 -6.44 -7.46 -7.77
C THR A 241 -7.56 -8.18 -8.52
N THR A 242 -8.82 -8.02 -8.11
CA THR A 242 -9.98 -8.46 -8.87
C THR A 242 -11.14 -7.49 -8.64
N SER A 243 -11.93 -7.19 -9.68
CA SER A 243 -13.18 -6.41 -9.56
C SER A 243 -14.30 -7.19 -8.82
N ARG A 244 -13.96 -8.26 -8.10
CA ARG A 244 -14.87 -9.17 -7.41
C ARG A 244 -15.31 -8.52 -6.10
N GLY A 245 -16.38 -7.73 -6.15
CA GLY A 245 -16.89 -6.99 -4.98
C GLY A 245 -18.13 -6.12 -5.24
N LEU A 246 -18.45 -5.79 -6.50
CA LEU A 246 -19.71 -5.16 -6.91
C LEU A 246 -20.56 -6.14 -7.74
N TRP A 247 -21.01 -7.22 -7.11
CA TRP A 247 -21.83 -8.23 -7.79
C TRP A 247 -23.30 -7.79 -7.83
N ALA A 248 -23.82 -7.59 -9.05
CA ALA A 248 -25.25 -7.39 -9.28
C ALA A 248 -25.98 -8.74 -9.40
N ALA A 249 -27.27 -8.74 -9.06
CA ALA A 249 -28.15 -9.90 -9.24
C ALA A 249 -28.19 -10.35 -10.72
N SER A 250 -28.07 -11.66 -10.98
CA SER A 250 -28.16 -12.19 -12.34
C SER A 250 -29.56 -12.00 -12.94
N GLU A 251 -29.66 -12.04 -14.27
CA GLU A 251 -30.96 -11.95 -14.95
C GLU A 251 -31.91 -13.09 -14.52
N THR A 252 -31.37 -14.29 -14.25
CA THR A 252 -32.13 -15.43 -13.72
C THR A 252 -32.68 -15.14 -12.32
N GLU A 253 -31.86 -14.58 -11.42
CA GLU A 253 -32.32 -14.19 -10.08
C GLU A 253 -33.41 -13.12 -10.13
N ARG A 254 -33.22 -12.10 -10.97
CA ARG A 254 -34.19 -11.01 -11.15
C ARG A 254 -35.52 -11.54 -11.71
N SER A 255 -35.45 -12.45 -12.68
CA SER A 255 -36.63 -13.12 -13.23
C SER A 255 -37.38 -13.92 -12.17
N LEU A 256 -36.68 -14.71 -11.34
CA LEU A 256 -37.29 -15.47 -10.25
C LEU A 256 -37.90 -14.55 -9.17
N LYS A 257 -37.23 -13.45 -8.81
CA LYS A 257 -37.78 -12.43 -7.91
C LYS A 257 -39.07 -11.81 -8.48
N ALA A 258 -39.10 -11.53 -9.78
CA ALA A 258 -40.30 -11.01 -10.45
C ALA A 258 -41.45 -12.05 -10.48
N VAL A 259 -41.16 -13.33 -10.74
CA VAL A 259 -42.14 -14.43 -10.66
C VAL A 259 -42.71 -14.54 -9.24
N LEU A 260 -41.86 -14.50 -8.21
CA LEU A 260 -42.31 -14.56 -6.81
C LEU A 260 -43.16 -13.35 -6.44
N SER A 261 -42.75 -12.16 -6.89
CA SER A 261 -43.53 -10.94 -6.70
C SER A 261 -44.89 -11.00 -7.39
N PHE A 262 -44.98 -11.67 -8.55
CA PHE A 262 -46.25 -11.88 -9.25
C PHE A 262 -47.16 -12.82 -8.49
N ALA A 263 -46.62 -13.95 -8.01
CA ALA A 263 -47.38 -14.90 -7.20
C ALA A 263 -47.96 -14.23 -5.93
N LYS A 264 -47.20 -13.33 -5.29
CA LYS A 264 -47.66 -12.53 -4.13
C LYS A 264 -48.81 -11.59 -4.50
N VAL A 265 -48.71 -10.86 -5.62
CA VAL A 265 -49.76 -9.94 -6.09
C VAL A 265 -51.05 -10.68 -6.43
N LYS A 266 -50.94 -11.85 -7.09
CA LYS A 266 -52.09 -12.67 -7.47
C LYS A 266 -52.62 -13.55 -6.33
N ARG A 267 -52.07 -13.44 -5.11
CA ARG A 267 -52.46 -14.21 -3.91
C ARG A 267 -52.55 -15.72 -4.16
N MET A 268 -51.51 -16.26 -4.79
CA MET A 268 -51.40 -17.71 -5.00
C MET A 268 -51.22 -18.48 -3.68
N ASP A 269 -51.29 -19.81 -3.75
CA ASP A 269 -51.17 -20.74 -2.62
C ASP A 269 -50.03 -20.37 -1.66
N PRO A 270 -50.29 -20.19 -0.34
CA PRO A 270 -49.27 -19.89 0.65
C PRO A 270 -48.09 -20.86 0.67
N ALA A 271 -48.33 -22.16 0.45
CA ALA A 271 -47.27 -23.17 0.44
C ALA A 271 -46.27 -22.92 -0.71
N LEU A 272 -46.78 -22.52 -1.88
CA LEU A 272 -45.97 -22.19 -3.05
C LEU A 272 -45.15 -20.91 -2.83
N LEU A 273 -45.71 -19.93 -2.11
CA LEU A 273 -45.01 -18.70 -1.76
C LEU A 273 -43.88 -18.95 -0.75
N GLU A 274 -44.11 -19.83 0.23
CA GLU A 274 -43.11 -20.25 1.22
C GLU A 274 -41.95 -20.99 0.56
N GLU A 275 -42.25 -21.93 -0.35
CA GLU A 275 -41.24 -22.61 -1.16
C GLU A 275 -40.43 -21.61 -2.00
N GLY A 276 -41.10 -20.65 -2.64
CA GLY A 276 -40.44 -19.59 -3.40
C GLY A 276 -39.52 -18.71 -2.56
N ASN A 277 -39.94 -18.30 -1.36
CA ASN A 277 -39.07 -17.53 -0.45
C ASN A 277 -37.85 -18.37 0.01
N THR A 278 -38.06 -19.65 0.33
CA THR A 278 -36.98 -20.58 0.72
C THR A 278 -36.00 -20.82 -0.43
N PHE A 279 -36.50 -20.89 -1.67
CA PHE A 279 -35.67 -20.99 -2.87
C PHE A 279 -34.81 -19.73 -3.05
N MET A 280 -35.37 -18.53 -2.81
CA MET A 280 -34.58 -17.29 -2.90
C MET A 280 -33.48 -17.24 -1.84
N GLU A 281 -33.75 -17.72 -0.62
CA GLU A 281 -32.73 -17.88 0.41
C GLU A 281 -31.65 -18.89 0.01
N LEU A 282 -32.04 -20.00 -0.62
CA LEU A 282 -31.11 -20.98 -1.18
C LEU A 282 -30.20 -20.33 -2.25
N PHE A 283 -30.76 -19.51 -3.13
CA PHE A 283 -30.01 -18.78 -4.17
C PHE A 283 -29.00 -17.81 -3.55
N ASP A 284 -29.38 -17.06 -2.51
CA ASP A 284 -28.44 -16.17 -1.81
C ASP A 284 -27.34 -16.94 -1.08
N ASN A 285 -27.62 -18.14 -0.57
CA ASN A 285 -26.59 -19.01 0.00
C ASN A 285 -25.65 -19.59 -1.07
N TRP A 286 -26.07 -19.77 -2.33
CA TRP A 286 -25.15 -20.13 -3.42
C TRP A 286 -24.12 -19.03 -3.70
N LYS A 287 -24.49 -17.75 -3.53
CA LYS A 287 -23.55 -16.62 -3.63
C LYS A 287 -22.55 -16.60 -2.48
N LYS A 288 -23.02 -16.87 -1.25
CA LYS A 288 -22.14 -17.01 -0.07
C LYS A 288 -21.16 -18.15 -0.26
N GLU A 289 -21.66 -19.29 -0.76
CA GLU A 289 -20.82 -20.44 -1.08
C GLU A 289 -19.78 -20.12 -2.15
N TYR A 290 -20.17 -19.45 -3.24
CA TYR A 290 -19.23 -19.03 -4.28
C TYR A 290 -18.05 -18.26 -3.69
N LYS A 291 -18.35 -17.27 -2.83
CA LYS A 291 -17.33 -16.43 -2.21
C LYS A 291 -16.36 -17.26 -1.37
N VAL A 292 -16.87 -18.11 -0.48
CA VAL A 292 -16.04 -18.91 0.43
C VAL A 292 -15.27 -20.01 -0.31
N LEU A 293 -15.86 -20.63 -1.33
CA LEU A 293 -15.18 -21.59 -2.19
C LEU A 293 -14.03 -20.95 -2.98
N HIS A 294 -14.25 -19.74 -3.48
CA HIS A 294 -13.22 -19.00 -4.20
C HIS A 294 -12.06 -18.59 -3.28
N GLU A 295 -12.38 -18.12 -2.07
CA GLU A 295 -11.37 -17.82 -1.04
C GLU A 295 -10.56 -19.07 -0.67
N TYR A 296 -11.22 -20.21 -0.48
CA TYR A 296 -10.54 -21.47 -0.21
C TYR A 296 -9.63 -21.92 -1.38
N TRP A 297 -10.09 -21.79 -2.62
CA TRP A 297 -9.28 -22.05 -3.81
C TRP A 297 -8.03 -21.14 -3.88
N MET A 298 -8.17 -19.84 -3.58
CA MET A 298 -7.06 -18.90 -3.54
C MET A 298 -6.00 -19.31 -2.51
N VAL A 299 -6.45 -19.71 -1.32
CA VAL A 299 -5.56 -20.11 -0.25
C VAL A 299 -4.83 -21.43 -0.58
N LEU A 300 -5.51 -22.40 -1.18
CA LEU A 300 -4.87 -23.63 -1.69
C LEU A 300 -3.80 -23.32 -2.75
N ARG A 301 -4.06 -22.35 -3.64
CA ARG A 301 -3.08 -21.89 -4.64
C ARG A 301 -1.87 -21.21 -3.98
N ASN A 302 -2.10 -20.36 -2.98
CA ASN A 302 -1.05 -19.68 -2.24
C ASN A 302 -0.18 -20.68 -1.47
N HIS A 303 -0.78 -21.74 -0.93
CA HIS A 303 -0.06 -22.83 -0.27
C HIS A 303 0.95 -23.51 -1.21
N VAL A 304 0.56 -23.81 -2.45
CA VAL A 304 1.48 -24.35 -3.47
C VAL A 304 2.58 -23.34 -3.84
N SER A 305 2.23 -22.04 -3.89
CA SER A 305 3.21 -20.98 -4.15
C SER A 305 4.27 -20.91 -3.03
N ALA A 306 3.85 -21.04 -1.76
CA ALA A 306 4.75 -21.10 -0.62
C ALA A 306 5.69 -22.31 -0.64
N ILE A 307 5.23 -23.45 -1.17
CA ILE A 307 6.08 -24.63 -1.37
C ILE A 307 7.14 -24.36 -2.45
N ASP A 308 6.78 -23.73 -3.58
CA ASP A 308 7.76 -23.31 -4.60
C ASP A 308 8.76 -22.29 -4.05
N GLU A 309 8.31 -21.34 -3.24
CA GLU A 309 9.17 -20.37 -2.54
C GLU A 309 10.18 -21.04 -1.61
N LEU A 310 9.76 -22.05 -0.83
CA LEU A 310 10.68 -22.83 0.00
C LEU A 310 11.73 -23.57 -0.82
N GLY A 311 11.33 -24.16 -1.96
CA GLY A 311 12.25 -24.80 -2.88
C GLY A 311 13.24 -23.80 -3.47
N MET A 312 12.74 -22.66 -3.95
CA MET A 312 13.54 -21.57 -4.52
C MET A 312 14.48 -20.92 -3.51
N ALA A 313 14.08 -20.79 -2.25
CA ALA A 313 14.92 -20.25 -1.19
C ALA A 313 16.17 -21.10 -0.97
N THR A 314 16.10 -22.42 -1.19
CA THR A 314 17.25 -23.31 -1.03
C THR A 314 18.18 -23.37 -2.24
N GLU A 315 17.74 -22.90 -3.41
CA GLU A 315 18.53 -22.89 -4.63
C GLU A 315 19.76 -21.98 -4.55
N ARG A 316 20.85 -22.39 -5.20
CA ARG A 316 22.12 -21.63 -5.25
C ARG A 316 22.35 -21.04 -6.64
N LEU A 317 23.07 -19.91 -6.65
CA LEU A 317 23.63 -19.39 -7.89
C LEU A 317 24.58 -20.43 -8.49
N ARG A 318 24.31 -20.83 -9.73
CA ARG A 318 25.13 -21.78 -10.48
C ARG A 318 25.42 -21.28 -11.88
N VAL A 319 26.55 -21.70 -12.43
CA VAL A 319 26.90 -21.43 -13.83
C VAL A 319 26.07 -22.34 -14.73
N ARG A 320 25.54 -21.79 -15.83
CA ARG A 320 24.81 -22.57 -16.83
C ARG A 320 25.68 -23.69 -17.40
N LEU A 321 25.11 -24.89 -17.55
CA LEU A 321 25.76 -26.00 -18.23
C LEU A 321 25.64 -25.84 -19.76
N PRO A 322 26.60 -26.32 -20.58
CA PRO A 322 26.58 -26.14 -22.03
C PRO A 322 25.31 -26.65 -22.74
N ASP A 323 24.69 -27.71 -22.20
CA ASP A 323 23.52 -28.37 -22.79
C ASP A 323 22.18 -27.82 -22.28
N GLU A 324 22.20 -26.85 -21.37
CA GLU A 324 20.97 -26.28 -20.83
C GLU A 324 20.32 -25.29 -21.80
N PRO A 325 18.98 -25.33 -21.94
CA PRO A 325 18.30 -24.39 -22.79
C PRO A 325 18.55 -22.95 -22.31
N LYS A 326 18.42 -21.98 -23.23
CA LYS A 326 18.70 -20.55 -22.97
C LYS A 326 17.72 -19.74 -22.10
N PRO A 327 16.55 -20.18 -21.58
CA PRO A 327 15.82 -19.33 -20.64
C PRO A 327 16.67 -18.96 -19.42
N LYS A 328 16.59 -17.69 -19.05
CA LYS A 328 17.30 -17.15 -17.89
C LYS A 328 16.46 -17.42 -16.64
N LEU A 329 16.72 -18.54 -15.96
CA LEU A 329 16.30 -18.69 -14.56
C LEU A 329 17.17 -17.77 -13.71
N LEU A 330 16.58 -17.09 -12.72
CA LEU A 330 17.26 -16.06 -11.91
C LEU A 330 18.53 -16.55 -11.20
N HIS A 331 18.56 -17.82 -10.78
CA HIS A 331 19.69 -18.42 -10.09
C HIS A 331 20.75 -19.01 -11.04
N ILE A 332 20.57 -18.91 -12.36
CA ILE A 332 21.52 -19.40 -13.36
C ILE A 332 22.26 -18.22 -13.97
N ILE A 333 23.59 -18.22 -13.83
CA ILE A 333 24.48 -17.17 -14.30
C ILE A 333 25.27 -17.66 -15.52
N GLU A 334 25.51 -16.78 -16.50
CA GLU A 334 26.39 -17.11 -17.62
C GLU A 334 27.87 -17.17 -17.20
N PRO A 335 28.71 -17.99 -17.83
CA PRO A 335 30.14 -18.08 -17.49
C PRO A 335 30.88 -16.73 -17.48
N HIS A 336 30.50 -15.81 -18.36
CA HIS A 336 31.10 -14.46 -18.45
C HIS A 336 30.52 -13.46 -17.45
N GLU A 337 29.35 -13.73 -16.86
CA GLU A 337 28.68 -12.86 -15.88
C GLU A 337 29.15 -13.13 -14.43
N VAL A 338 29.94 -14.19 -14.19
CA VAL A 338 30.34 -14.61 -12.83
C VAL A 338 31.07 -13.50 -12.07
N GLU A 339 32.09 -12.91 -12.69
CA GLU A 339 32.91 -11.87 -12.05
C GLU A 339 32.11 -10.59 -11.83
N GLN A 340 31.22 -10.24 -12.76
CA GLN A 340 30.31 -9.11 -12.64
C GLN A 340 29.35 -9.29 -11.45
N ASN A 341 28.74 -10.48 -11.30
CA ASN A 341 27.88 -10.80 -10.17
C ASN A 341 28.65 -10.78 -8.84
N ARG A 342 29.89 -11.28 -8.84
CA ARG A 342 30.75 -11.27 -7.65
C ARG A 342 31.02 -9.84 -7.17
N VAL A 343 31.43 -8.94 -8.07
CA VAL A 343 31.69 -7.54 -7.72
C VAL A 343 30.41 -6.84 -7.27
N LYS A 344 29.27 -7.09 -7.94
CA LYS A 344 27.96 -6.57 -7.52
C LYS A 344 27.63 -6.96 -6.08
N LEU A 345 27.67 -8.25 -5.75
CA LEU A 345 27.34 -8.76 -4.42
C LEU A 345 28.29 -8.26 -3.32
N LEU A 346 29.57 -8.05 -3.64
CA LEU A 346 30.54 -7.47 -2.70
C LEU A 346 30.23 -6.00 -2.40
N ASN A 347 29.84 -5.23 -3.43
CA ASN A 347 29.40 -3.84 -3.25
C ASN A 347 28.10 -3.77 -2.44
N ASP A 348 27.12 -4.61 -2.78
CA ASP A 348 25.85 -4.70 -2.06
C ASP A 348 26.07 -5.04 -0.58
N GLN A 349 26.96 -5.99 -0.29
CA GLN A 349 27.36 -6.32 1.08
C GLN A 349 27.96 -5.11 1.82
N ALA A 350 28.87 -4.38 1.19
CA ALA A 350 29.52 -3.23 1.81
C ALA A 350 28.51 -2.11 2.12
N VAL A 351 27.60 -1.82 1.18
CA VAL A 351 26.54 -0.82 1.34
C VAL A 351 25.55 -1.24 2.43
N ALA A 352 25.04 -2.48 2.37
CA ALA A 352 24.09 -3.01 3.35
C ALA A 352 24.68 -3.03 4.76
N LYS A 353 25.97 -3.39 4.92
CA LYS A 353 26.66 -3.36 6.22
C LYS A 353 26.74 -1.93 6.79
N SER A 354 27.07 -0.95 5.95
CA SER A 354 27.11 0.46 6.37
C SER A 354 25.73 0.97 6.77
N GLN A 355 24.69 0.64 6.00
CA GLN A 355 23.31 1.03 6.28
C GLN A 355 22.79 0.38 7.57
N LEU A 356 23.03 -0.92 7.77
CA LEU A 356 22.64 -1.63 8.98
C LEU A 356 23.24 -0.97 10.23
N GLN A 357 24.53 -0.63 10.19
CA GLN A 357 25.20 0.05 11.29
C GLN A 357 24.55 1.42 11.61
N LYS A 358 24.25 2.23 10.60
CA LYS A 358 23.54 3.51 10.77
C LYS A 358 22.15 3.31 11.38
N LYS A 359 21.39 2.32 10.88
CA LYS A 359 20.02 2.04 11.35
C LYS A 359 19.99 1.48 12.76
N LEU A 360 20.95 0.63 13.13
CA LEU A 360 21.11 0.16 14.51
C LEU A 360 21.49 1.32 15.45
N GLY A 361 22.31 2.27 14.98
CA GLY A 361 22.61 3.49 15.73
C GLY A 361 21.37 4.35 15.97
N GLN A 362 20.55 4.55 14.94
CA GLN A 362 19.26 5.25 15.05
C GLN A 362 18.28 4.52 15.99
N PHE A 363 18.22 3.19 15.90
CA PHE A 363 17.39 2.39 16.78
C PHE A 363 17.83 2.53 18.25
N LEU A 364 19.14 2.40 18.53
CA LEU A 364 19.70 2.60 19.87
C LEU A 364 19.36 3.99 20.42
N TYR A 365 19.47 5.01 19.58
CA TYR A 365 19.08 6.37 19.94
C TYR A 365 17.61 6.48 20.34
N LEU A 366 16.68 5.94 19.54
CA LEU A 366 15.25 5.96 19.83
C LEU A 366 14.93 5.17 21.11
N THR A 367 15.56 4.02 21.33
CA THR A 367 15.40 3.25 22.56
C THR A 367 15.89 4.02 23.79
N ASN A 368 16.99 4.77 23.68
CA ASN A 368 17.49 5.59 24.76
C ASN A 368 16.59 6.81 25.03
N LEU A 369 16.01 7.41 23.97
CA LEU A 369 15.01 8.46 24.12
C LEU A 369 13.77 7.98 24.86
N GLU A 370 13.23 6.81 24.49
CA GLU A 370 12.07 6.21 25.15
C GLU A 370 12.32 6.03 26.65
N LYS A 371 13.49 5.48 27.04
CA LYS A 371 13.89 5.35 28.45
C LYS A 371 13.99 6.68 29.18
N SER A 372 14.44 7.74 28.50
CA SER A 372 14.55 9.08 29.10
C SER A 372 13.20 9.81 29.22
N GLN A 373 12.18 9.39 28.47
CA GLN A 373 10.81 9.96 28.55
C GLN A 373 9.94 9.27 29.61
N ASP A 374 10.43 8.19 30.23
CA ASP A 374 9.70 7.50 31.29
C ASP A 374 9.55 8.42 32.52
N LYS A 375 8.31 8.60 33.01
CA LYS A 375 7.96 9.65 33.99
C LYS A 375 8.72 9.56 35.33
N SER A 376 9.39 8.44 35.59
CA SER A 376 10.21 8.17 36.76
C SER A 376 11.61 8.81 36.71
N THR A 377 12.16 9.13 35.53
CA THR A 377 13.54 9.66 35.36
C THR A 377 13.60 11.17 35.13
N GLY A 378 12.45 11.85 35.02
CA GLY A 378 12.39 13.31 34.92
C GLY A 378 13.06 13.90 33.67
N GLY A 379 13.13 13.15 32.56
CA GLY A 379 13.75 13.64 31.32
C GLY A 379 15.28 13.58 31.32
N LEU A 380 15.91 12.94 32.31
CA LEU A 380 17.37 12.85 32.41
C LEU A 380 17.88 11.61 31.66
N ASN A 381 18.90 11.80 30.83
CA ASN A 381 19.68 10.70 30.29
C ASN A 381 20.75 10.25 31.33
N PRO A 382 20.62 9.04 31.92
CA PRO A 382 21.53 8.57 32.96
C PRO A 382 22.86 8.04 32.42
N GLU A 383 23.01 7.90 31.10
CA GLU A 383 24.23 7.40 30.48
C GLU A 383 25.40 8.39 30.70
N PRO A 384 26.60 7.90 31.05
CA PRO A 384 27.78 8.75 31.17
C PRO A 384 28.36 9.08 29.79
N CYS A 385 28.86 10.30 29.62
CA CYS A 385 29.64 10.70 28.45
C CYS A 385 30.90 9.81 28.35
N PRO A 386 31.18 9.17 27.20
CA PRO A 386 32.33 8.26 27.03
C PRO A 386 33.71 8.92 27.20
N ILE A 387 33.76 10.26 27.21
CA ILE A 387 35.00 11.03 27.22
C ILE A 387 35.27 11.59 28.62
N CYS A 388 34.30 12.28 29.22
CA CYS A 388 34.46 12.90 30.54
C CYS A 388 33.82 12.10 31.68
N ALA A 389 33.13 10.99 31.38
CA ALA A 389 32.41 10.13 32.32
C ALA A 389 31.31 10.85 33.16
N ARG A 390 30.97 12.10 32.83
CA ARG A 390 29.87 12.84 33.47
C ARG A 390 28.52 12.38 32.92
N PRO A 391 27.45 12.34 33.74
CA PRO A 391 26.11 12.03 33.25
C PRO A 391 25.68 13.05 32.18
N LEU A 392 25.04 12.56 31.11
CA LEU A 392 24.60 13.40 29.99
C LEU A 392 23.49 14.38 30.38
N GLY A 393 22.65 14.04 31.36
CA GLY A 393 21.68 14.97 31.91
C GLY A 393 20.55 15.30 30.92
N GLN A 394 20.20 16.58 30.78
CA GLN A 394 19.08 17.04 29.95
C GLN A 394 19.48 17.41 28.51
N GLU A 395 20.78 17.50 28.23
CA GLU A 395 21.27 17.93 26.92
C GLU A 395 22.46 17.09 26.47
N TRP A 396 22.37 16.52 25.28
CA TRP A 396 23.46 15.73 24.72
C TRP A 396 23.46 15.68 23.21
N ALA A 397 24.61 15.36 22.64
CA ALA A 397 24.78 15.12 21.21
C ALA A 397 24.82 13.62 20.92
N VAL A 398 24.29 13.24 19.76
CA VAL A 398 24.22 11.86 19.27
C VAL A 398 24.79 11.79 17.86
N LEU A 399 25.73 10.89 17.66
CA LEU A 399 26.31 10.61 16.34
C LEU A 399 25.46 9.64 15.53
N ILE A 400 25.69 9.50 14.23
CA ILE A 400 24.96 8.54 13.36
C ILE A 400 25.11 7.07 13.80
N CYS A 401 26.13 6.78 14.62
CA CYS A 401 26.36 5.47 15.21
C CYS A 401 25.52 5.22 16.48
N GLY A 402 24.72 6.19 16.92
CA GLY A 402 23.88 6.12 18.12
C GLY A 402 24.61 6.42 19.44
N HIS A 403 25.94 6.60 19.42
CA HIS A 403 26.69 6.94 20.63
C HIS A 403 26.48 8.40 21.04
N CYS A 404 26.29 8.60 22.34
CA CYS A 404 25.97 9.87 22.95
C CYS A 404 27.20 10.52 23.61
N PHE A 405 27.30 11.85 23.54
CA PHE A 405 28.37 12.65 24.12
C PHE A 405 27.79 13.91 24.75
N CYS A 406 28.42 14.45 25.79
CA CYS A 406 28.01 15.77 26.31
C CYS A 406 28.40 16.88 25.33
N ASN A 407 27.67 18.00 25.40
CA ASN A 407 27.86 19.15 24.50
C ASN A 407 29.29 19.74 24.57
N GLU A 408 29.94 19.69 25.74
CA GLU A 408 31.34 20.12 25.90
C GLU A 408 32.30 19.22 25.12
N CYS A 409 32.20 17.90 25.32
CA CYS A 409 33.13 16.95 24.69
C CYS A 409 32.93 16.87 23.18
N ILE A 410 31.70 16.94 22.69
CA ILE A 410 31.45 16.93 21.24
C ILE A 410 31.98 18.21 20.58
N ALA A 411 31.86 19.37 21.24
CA ALA A 411 32.41 20.62 20.73
C ALA A 411 33.93 20.54 20.56
N ILE A 412 34.64 19.98 21.55
CA ILE A 412 36.08 19.73 21.47
C ILE A 412 36.42 18.80 20.30
N ILE A 413 35.68 17.71 20.11
CA ILE A 413 35.93 16.78 18.99
C ILE A 413 35.70 17.47 17.64
N VAL A 414 34.63 18.26 17.51
CA VAL A 414 34.31 18.99 16.28
C VAL A 414 35.37 20.06 15.99
N GLU A 415 35.86 20.78 16.98
CA GLU A 415 36.82 21.86 16.78
C GLU A 415 38.25 21.33 16.53
N GLN A 416 38.70 20.35 17.32
CA GLN A 416 40.11 19.95 17.38
C GLN A 416 40.42 18.63 16.64
N TYR A 417 39.44 17.74 16.49
CA TYR A 417 39.64 16.38 15.98
C TYR A 417 38.84 16.09 14.70
N SER A 418 38.45 17.13 13.98
CA SER A 418 37.76 16.97 12.69
C SER A 418 38.66 16.39 11.60
N VAL A 419 38.12 15.40 10.89
CA VAL A 419 38.75 14.62 9.82
C VAL A 419 38.08 14.87 8.46
N GLY A 420 38.73 14.42 7.39
CA GLY A 420 38.21 14.48 6.01
C GLY A 420 38.52 15.78 5.26
N SER A 421 38.12 15.83 3.98
CA SER A 421 38.31 17.01 3.14
C SER A 421 37.54 18.19 3.72
N ARG A 422 38.25 19.30 4.00
CA ARG A 422 37.74 20.51 4.69
C ARG A 422 37.37 20.35 6.16
N ARG A 423 37.81 19.30 6.87
CA ARG A 423 37.55 19.09 8.32
C ARG A 423 36.06 19.17 8.70
N ARG A 424 35.18 18.50 7.93
CA ARG A 424 33.71 18.54 8.09
C ARG A 424 33.10 17.29 8.71
N ALA A 425 33.92 16.39 9.23
CA ALA A 425 33.48 15.15 9.85
C ALA A 425 34.31 14.82 11.08
N ILE A 426 33.81 13.97 11.96
CA ILE A 426 34.49 13.51 13.17
C ILE A 426 34.43 11.99 13.27
N GLN A 427 35.38 11.38 13.97
CA GLN A 427 35.34 9.95 14.28
C GLN A 427 34.78 9.73 15.69
N CYS A 428 33.81 8.83 15.83
CA CYS A 428 33.27 8.46 17.14
C CYS A 428 34.36 7.91 18.07
N ALA A 429 34.45 8.38 19.32
CA ALA A 429 35.44 7.91 20.28
C ALA A 429 35.25 6.43 20.69
N ILE A 430 34.05 5.87 20.50
CA ILE A 430 33.74 4.47 20.85
C ILE A 430 34.00 3.54 19.66
N CYS A 431 33.34 3.79 18.52
CA CYS A 431 33.35 2.86 17.39
C CYS A 431 34.15 3.36 16.17
N ARG A 432 34.75 4.55 16.24
CA ARG A 432 35.50 5.23 15.16
C ARG A 432 34.72 5.50 13.87
N GLN A 433 33.40 5.27 13.87
CA GLN A 433 32.55 5.60 12.74
C GLN A 433 32.60 7.10 12.46
N THR A 434 32.81 7.43 11.19
CA THR A 434 32.90 8.83 10.74
C THR A 434 31.49 9.41 10.61
N THR A 435 31.26 10.56 11.24
CA THR A 435 29.99 11.30 11.26
C THR A 435 30.25 12.69 10.70
N ALA A 436 29.49 13.11 9.67
CA ALA A 436 29.59 14.48 9.18
C ALA A 436 29.01 15.45 10.21
N HIS A 437 29.52 16.69 10.29
CA HIS A 437 29.03 17.68 11.27
C HIS A 437 27.53 17.93 11.14
N GLY A 438 26.99 17.98 9.92
CA GLY A 438 25.57 18.16 9.66
C GLY A 438 24.68 16.97 10.03
N GLU A 439 25.26 15.82 10.36
CA GLU A 439 24.55 14.61 10.79
C GLU A 439 24.60 14.39 12.31
N ILE A 440 25.18 15.34 13.07
CA ILE A 440 25.19 15.30 14.53
C ILE A 440 23.82 15.79 15.02
N SER A 441 23.12 14.96 15.78
CA SER A 441 21.83 15.30 16.38
C SER A 441 22.05 15.82 17.80
N TYR A 442 21.41 16.93 18.16
CA TYR A 442 21.42 17.47 19.52
C TYR A 442 20.05 17.29 20.16
N VAL A 443 20.02 16.73 21.37
CA VAL A 443 18.80 16.49 22.15
C VAL A 443 18.77 17.44 23.33
N PHE A 444 17.60 18.04 23.57
CA PHE A 444 17.29 18.88 24.70
C PHE A 444 15.98 18.38 25.31
N THR A 445 15.99 17.94 26.58
CA THR A 445 14.80 17.42 27.28
C THR A 445 14.16 18.46 28.20
N THR A 446 14.62 19.71 28.16
CA THR A 446 14.04 20.81 28.93
C THR A 446 12.55 20.96 28.59
N GLN A 447 11.68 20.57 29.53
CA GLN A 447 10.46 21.36 29.73
C GLN A 447 10.93 22.71 30.21
N SER A 448 10.84 23.74 29.36
CA SER A 448 11.16 25.10 29.74
C SER A 448 10.26 25.53 30.90
N SER A 449 10.80 25.45 32.11
CA SER A 449 10.35 26.15 33.31
C SER A 449 10.62 27.65 33.17
N SER A 450 10.03 28.26 32.14
CA SER A 450 9.98 29.71 31.96
C SER A 450 8.55 30.16 32.23
N GLN A 451 8.41 31.02 33.23
CA GLN A 451 7.19 31.61 33.80
C GLN A 451 6.36 32.48 32.82
N ASP A 452 6.22 32.09 31.55
CA ASP A 452 5.62 32.91 30.49
C ASP A 452 4.48 32.18 29.74
N GLN A 453 3.87 31.17 30.40
CA GLN A 453 2.87 30.25 29.85
C GLN A 453 1.41 30.72 29.93
N ASP A 454 1.09 32.00 29.74
CA ASP A 454 -0.34 32.41 29.77
C ASP A 454 -1.14 32.05 28.51
N VAL A 455 -0.51 31.50 27.47
CA VAL A 455 -1.21 31.11 26.23
C VAL A 455 -0.91 29.66 25.84
N PRO A 456 -1.88 28.74 25.98
CA PRO A 456 -1.70 27.33 25.60
C PRO A 456 -1.70 27.16 24.07
N VAL A 457 -0.69 26.45 23.56
CA VAL A 457 -0.58 25.99 22.17
C VAL A 457 -0.98 24.51 22.12
N LYS A 458 -1.88 24.14 21.20
CA LYS A 458 -2.32 22.77 20.96
C LYS A 458 -1.39 22.08 19.96
N GLY A 459 -1.04 20.82 20.25
CA GLY A 459 -0.21 19.97 19.40
C GLY A 459 1.26 19.91 19.83
N SER A 460 1.93 18.81 19.49
CA SER A 460 3.35 18.56 19.75
C SER A 460 4.20 19.14 18.62
N HIS A 461 4.59 20.41 18.75
CA HIS A 461 5.38 21.11 17.73
C HIS A 461 6.84 21.26 18.16
N SER A 462 7.74 21.54 17.22
CA SER A 462 9.12 21.93 17.58
C SER A 462 9.12 23.24 18.37
N THR A 463 10.10 23.46 19.24
CA THR A 463 10.19 24.65 20.11
C THR A 463 10.11 25.98 19.34
N LYS A 464 10.67 26.05 18.13
CA LYS A 464 10.59 27.25 17.27
C LYS A 464 9.20 27.46 16.68
N VAL A 465 8.54 26.40 16.23
CA VAL A 465 7.18 26.48 15.67
C VAL A 465 6.18 26.81 16.78
N GLU A 466 6.33 26.19 17.95
CA GLU A 466 5.52 26.48 19.13
C GLU A 466 5.67 27.94 19.57
N ALA A 467 6.90 28.46 19.62
CA ALA A 467 7.16 29.86 19.94
C ALA A 467 6.49 30.82 18.94
N VAL A 468 6.55 30.53 17.64
CA VAL A 468 5.88 31.33 16.60
C VAL A 468 4.36 31.34 16.81
N VAL A 469 3.73 30.17 16.96
CA VAL A 469 2.27 30.07 17.17
C VAL A 469 1.84 30.76 18.47
N ARG A 470 2.63 30.62 19.54
CA ARG A 470 2.39 31.29 20.82
C ARG A 470 2.43 32.81 20.68
N THR A 471 3.43 33.34 19.98
CA THR A 471 3.54 34.78 19.70
C THR A 471 2.37 35.28 18.87
N LEU A 472 1.96 34.55 17.83
CA LEU A 472 0.81 34.92 17.01
C LEU A 472 -0.50 34.94 17.82
N LYS A 473 -0.70 33.97 18.73
CA LYS A 473 -1.84 33.99 19.66
C LYS A 473 -1.79 35.16 20.64
N LYS A 474 -0.62 35.48 21.20
CA LYS A 474 -0.44 36.66 22.08
C LYS A 474 -0.84 37.94 21.35
N ILE A 475 -0.44 38.09 20.10
CA ILE A 475 -0.80 39.25 19.25
C ILE A 475 -2.31 39.28 18.99
N GLN A 476 -2.93 38.15 18.63
CA GLN A 476 -4.37 38.08 18.37
C GLN A 476 -5.22 38.38 19.61
N VAL A 477 -4.77 37.98 20.81
CA VAL A 477 -5.44 38.29 22.07
C VAL A 477 -5.29 39.77 22.43
N ALA A 478 -4.13 40.37 22.15
CA ALA A 478 -3.89 41.78 22.42
C ALA A 478 -4.62 42.71 21.42
N ASP A 479 -4.69 42.31 20.14
CA ASP A 479 -5.35 43.05 19.07
C ASP A 479 -5.99 42.07 18.05
N PRO A 480 -7.32 41.87 18.11
CA PRO A 480 -8.03 41.00 17.17
C PRO A 480 -7.97 41.45 15.70
N GLY A 481 -7.61 42.71 15.42
CA GLY A 481 -7.48 43.25 14.07
C GLY A 481 -6.07 43.11 13.47
N ALA A 482 -5.09 42.68 14.27
CA ALA A 482 -3.69 42.60 13.85
C ALA A 482 -3.47 41.53 12.78
N LYS A 483 -2.83 41.93 11.68
CA LYS A 483 -2.40 41.01 10.60
C LYS A 483 -0.91 40.70 10.74
N CYS A 484 -0.57 39.43 10.66
CA CYS A 484 0.82 38.96 10.79
C CYS A 484 1.31 38.35 9.48
N LEU A 485 2.57 38.63 9.12
CA LEU A 485 3.28 37.98 8.02
C LEU A 485 4.44 37.15 8.57
N VAL A 486 4.49 35.87 8.20
CA VAL A 486 5.54 34.94 8.63
C VAL A 486 6.40 34.57 7.42
N PHE A 487 7.69 34.87 7.50
CA PHE A 487 8.67 34.54 6.47
C PHE A 487 9.51 33.34 6.89
N SER A 488 9.79 32.45 5.94
CA SER A 488 10.72 31.33 6.11
C SER A 488 11.52 31.15 4.83
N THR A 489 12.82 30.87 4.98
CA THR A 489 13.69 30.47 3.85
C THR A 489 13.41 29.05 3.36
N TRP A 490 12.75 28.22 4.17
CA TRP A 490 12.40 26.83 3.86
C TRP A 490 10.88 26.71 3.69
N LEU A 491 10.45 26.34 2.48
CA LEU A 491 9.03 26.15 2.15
C LEU A 491 8.37 25.07 3.03
N SER A 492 9.07 23.95 3.28
CA SER A 492 8.57 22.86 4.13
C SER A 492 8.27 23.28 5.57
N VAL A 493 8.96 24.31 6.09
CA VAL A 493 8.69 24.85 7.43
C VAL A 493 7.38 25.65 7.45
N LEU A 494 7.00 26.31 6.35
CA LEU A 494 5.71 26.99 6.25
C LEU A 494 4.56 26.00 6.29
N ASP A 495 4.71 24.82 5.70
CA ASP A 495 3.70 23.75 5.76
C ASP A 495 3.55 23.19 7.19
N ILE A 496 4.65 23.08 7.94
CA ILE A 496 4.64 22.68 9.35
C ILE A 496 3.95 23.75 10.21
N ILE A 497 4.25 25.04 9.98
CA ILE A 497 3.60 26.15 10.68
C ILE A 497 2.12 26.23 10.32
N ALA A 498 1.75 26.03 9.06
CA ALA A 498 0.37 25.99 8.59
C ALA A 498 -0.44 24.91 9.33
N LYS A 499 0.10 23.71 9.46
CA LYS A 499 -0.51 22.64 10.26
C LYS A 499 -0.64 23.03 11.73
N ALA A 500 0.40 23.63 12.31
CA ALA A 500 0.35 24.09 13.69
C ALA A 500 -0.70 25.19 13.93
N LEU A 501 -0.88 26.12 12.99
CA LEU A 501 -1.92 27.16 13.03
C LEU A 501 -3.32 26.55 12.89
N PHE A 502 -3.48 25.59 11.99
CA PHE A 502 -4.73 24.84 11.81
C PHE A 502 -5.15 24.12 13.10
N ASP A 503 -4.23 23.36 13.72
CA ASP A 503 -4.48 22.64 14.99
C ASP A 503 -4.82 23.59 16.16
N ASN A 504 -4.45 24.86 16.04
CA ASN A 504 -4.68 25.92 17.01
C ASN A 504 -5.89 26.81 16.69
N ASN A 505 -6.69 26.45 15.67
CA ASN A 505 -7.85 27.21 15.19
C ASN A 505 -7.52 28.66 14.82
N MET A 506 -6.37 28.89 14.18
CA MET A 506 -5.98 30.20 13.67
C MET A 506 -6.19 30.25 12.15
N GLU A 507 -6.86 31.29 11.67
CA GLU A 507 -7.01 31.51 10.23
C GLU A 507 -5.68 31.97 9.63
N PHE A 508 -5.30 31.35 8.51
CA PHE A 508 -4.10 31.73 7.78
C PHE A 508 -4.30 31.59 6.27
N SER A 509 -3.45 32.26 5.51
CA SER A 509 -3.35 32.10 4.06
C SER A 509 -1.88 31.97 3.70
N GLN A 510 -1.56 30.98 2.88
CA GLN A 510 -0.19 30.66 2.50
C GLN A 510 0.00 30.94 1.00
N ILE A 511 1.04 31.69 0.67
CA ILE A 511 1.43 31.95 -0.72
C ILE A 511 2.55 30.98 -1.07
N ASN A 512 2.18 29.86 -1.68
CA ASN A 512 3.14 28.90 -2.23
C ASN A 512 3.22 29.14 -3.74
N GLY A 513 4.40 29.51 -4.25
CA GLY A 513 4.64 29.82 -5.67
C GLY A 513 4.46 28.66 -6.66
N ILE A 514 3.74 27.60 -6.27
CA ILE A 514 3.61 26.35 -7.03
C ILE A 514 2.20 26.21 -7.63
N HIS A 515 1.18 26.95 -7.17
CA HIS A 515 -0.16 26.88 -7.77
C HIS A 515 -0.83 28.26 -7.99
N LYS A 516 -0.98 28.60 -9.28
CA LYS A 516 -1.64 29.77 -9.92
C LYS A 516 -0.86 31.10 -9.91
N PRO A 517 -0.91 31.87 -11.02
CA PRO A 517 -0.39 33.24 -11.06
C PRO A 517 -1.15 34.08 -10.02
N THR A 518 -0.45 34.50 -8.97
CA THR A 518 -1.00 35.32 -7.90
C THR A 518 -0.68 36.77 -8.21
N PHE A 519 -1.72 37.62 -8.37
CA PHE A 519 -1.52 39.06 -8.47
C PHE A 519 -1.09 39.60 -7.11
N VAL A 520 0.17 40.02 -7.01
CA VAL A 520 0.66 40.79 -5.87
C VAL A 520 0.21 42.24 -6.09
N HIS A 521 -0.75 42.72 -5.30
CA HIS A 521 -0.98 44.16 -5.20
C HIS A 521 0.27 44.77 -4.57
N LYS A 522 1.03 45.54 -5.34
CA LYS A 522 2.15 46.32 -4.81
C LYS A 522 1.56 47.37 -3.87
N PHE A 523 1.85 47.25 -2.57
CA PHE A 523 1.44 48.21 -1.56
C PHE A 523 2.27 49.48 -1.76
N LEU A 524 1.65 50.53 -2.30
CA LEU A 524 2.25 51.87 -2.39
C LEU A 524 1.81 52.69 -1.18
N ILE A 525 2.77 53.28 -0.49
CA ILE A 525 2.49 54.21 0.59
C ILE A 525 2.12 55.56 -0.03
N LYS A 526 0.90 56.02 0.24
CA LYS A 526 0.40 57.30 -0.31
C LYS A 526 1.27 58.48 0.12
N SER A 527 1.40 59.47 -0.74
CA SER A 527 2.14 60.72 -0.51
C SER A 527 3.63 60.52 -0.30
N THR A 528 4.21 59.44 -0.84
CA THR A 528 5.64 59.17 -0.78
C THR A 528 6.28 59.18 -2.16
N ILE A 529 7.60 59.32 -2.19
CA ILE A 529 8.40 59.23 -3.42
C ILE A 529 8.13 57.90 -4.17
N GLU A 530 7.76 56.82 -3.46
CA GLU A 530 7.43 55.53 -4.10
C GLU A 530 6.17 55.63 -5.00
N GLU A 531 5.14 56.37 -4.58
CA GLU A 531 3.93 56.61 -5.38
C GLU A 531 4.26 57.44 -6.63
N ARG A 532 5.07 58.50 -6.47
CA ARG A 532 5.49 59.39 -7.57
C ARG A 532 6.38 58.67 -8.57
N MET A 533 7.33 57.85 -8.09
CA MET A 533 8.17 57.00 -8.94
C MET A 533 7.34 56.03 -9.78
N GLN A 534 6.30 55.43 -9.19
CA GLN A 534 5.47 54.47 -9.92
C GLN A 534 4.53 55.14 -10.94
N ALA A 535 4.07 56.36 -10.68
CA ALA A 535 3.36 57.16 -11.67
C ALA A 535 4.27 57.49 -12.86
N MET A 536 5.49 57.99 -12.60
CA MET A 536 6.49 58.32 -13.63
C MET A 536 6.85 57.12 -14.52
N LEU A 537 7.09 55.95 -13.92
CA LEU A 537 7.40 54.72 -14.66
C LEU A 537 6.25 54.27 -15.57
N LYS A 538 4.99 54.44 -15.16
CA LYS A 538 3.82 54.15 -16.01
C LYS A 538 3.69 55.09 -17.20
N THR A 539 4.15 56.34 -17.07
CA THR A 539 4.14 57.32 -18.17
C THR A 539 5.23 57.02 -19.19
N ALA A 540 6.42 56.59 -18.72
CA ALA A 540 7.52 56.13 -19.56
C ALA A 540 7.18 54.86 -20.37
N ASP A 541 6.43 53.92 -19.80
CA ASP A 541 5.98 52.72 -20.53
C ASP A 541 4.98 53.04 -21.65
N LYS A 542 4.21 54.13 -21.54
CA LYS A 542 3.26 54.56 -22.58
C LYS A 542 3.93 55.24 -23.79
N SER A 543 5.10 55.85 -23.62
CA SER A 543 5.81 56.51 -24.73
C SER A 543 6.63 55.54 -25.59
N ILE A 544 7.01 54.37 -25.04
CA ILE A 544 7.81 53.35 -25.72
C ILE A 544 7.01 52.56 -26.78
N THR A 545 5.67 52.58 -26.74
CA THR A 545 4.83 51.80 -27.67
C THR A 545 4.69 52.38 -29.09
N SER A 546 5.25 53.56 -29.41
CA SER A 546 5.10 54.17 -30.75
C SER A 546 6.33 54.16 -31.66
N THR A 547 7.50 53.65 -31.23
CA THR A 547 8.69 53.64 -32.12
C THR A 547 9.40 52.28 -32.11
N THR A 548 9.44 51.65 -33.28
CA THR A 548 10.01 50.32 -33.53
C THR A 548 11.53 50.39 -33.66
N MET A 549 12.28 50.19 -32.56
CA MET A 549 13.61 49.56 -32.60
C MET A 549 13.93 48.87 -31.27
N LYS A 550 14.32 47.59 -31.38
CA LYS A 550 14.65 46.70 -30.25
C LYS A 550 16.06 46.99 -29.74
N HIS A 551 16.19 47.54 -28.54
CA HIS A 551 17.33 47.29 -27.66
C HIS A 551 16.90 47.31 -26.18
N SER A 552 17.58 46.45 -25.40
CA SER A 552 17.45 46.06 -23.99
C SER A 552 16.86 47.04 -22.96
N GLU A 553 15.88 46.55 -22.19
CA GLU A 553 15.72 46.59 -20.71
C GLU A 553 16.19 47.82 -19.87
N ALA A 554 16.26 49.01 -20.44
CA ALA A 554 16.40 50.24 -19.65
C ALA A 554 15.35 51.27 -20.09
N ALA A 555 14.42 51.60 -19.18
CA ALA A 555 13.56 52.77 -19.33
C ALA A 555 14.46 54.01 -19.36
N VAL A 556 14.53 54.69 -20.51
CA VAL A 556 15.33 55.91 -20.65
C VAL A 556 14.58 57.06 -19.97
N LEU A 557 14.92 57.31 -18.71
CA LEU A 557 14.44 58.46 -17.95
C LEU A 557 15.36 59.66 -18.21
N THR A 558 14.78 60.83 -18.48
CA THR A 558 15.56 62.06 -18.62
C THR A 558 15.80 62.72 -17.27
N VAL A 559 16.79 63.62 -17.20
CA VAL A 559 17.09 64.38 -15.97
C VAL A 559 15.92 65.30 -15.57
N ALA A 560 15.09 65.71 -16.53
CA ALA A 560 13.87 66.47 -16.26
C ALA A 560 12.80 65.60 -15.56
N ASP A 561 12.63 64.34 -15.99
CA ASP A 561 11.66 63.41 -15.37
C ASP A 561 12.01 63.11 -13.90
N LEU A 562 13.31 63.09 -13.56
CA LEU A 562 13.78 62.91 -12.19
C LEU A 562 13.61 64.16 -11.32
N ALA A 563 13.55 65.36 -11.91
CA ALA A 563 13.38 66.60 -11.16
C ALA A 563 11.94 66.75 -10.62
N ASP A 564 10.95 66.27 -11.37
CA ASP A 564 9.52 66.30 -11.00
C ASP A 564 9.19 65.38 -9.80
N LEU A 565 10.07 64.43 -9.45
CA LEU A 565 9.92 63.60 -8.25
C LEU A 565 10.05 64.43 -6.95
N PHE A 566 10.78 65.53 -7.01
CA PHE A 566 11.19 66.34 -5.84
C PHE A 566 10.51 67.72 -5.78
N THR A 567 9.68 68.07 -6.75
CA THR A 567 8.83 69.27 -6.65
C THR A 567 7.65 68.96 -5.71
N GLU A 568 7.54 69.73 -4.62
CA GLU A 568 6.36 69.71 -3.77
C GLU A 568 5.26 70.51 -4.46
N ASP A 569 4.18 69.84 -4.89
CA ASP A 569 2.94 70.53 -5.25
C ASP A 569 2.41 71.19 -3.98
N ALA A 570 2.74 72.46 -3.82
CA ALA A 570 2.16 73.34 -2.84
C ALA A 570 0.74 73.70 -3.27
N GLU A 571 -0.22 72.77 -3.14
CA GLU A 571 -1.64 73.15 -3.24
C GLU A 571 -2.56 72.18 -2.49
N HIS A 572 -3.31 72.78 -1.56
CA HIS A 572 -4.50 72.33 -0.84
C HIS A 572 -4.35 71.52 0.48
N LEU A 573 -4.09 72.30 1.54
CA LEU A 573 -4.93 72.30 2.74
C LEU A 573 -6.39 72.63 2.36
N GLU A 574 -7.30 71.69 2.60
CA GLU A 574 -8.65 71.90 3.17
C GLU A 574 -9.18 70.58 3.73
#